data_AF-A0A972F3Y6-F1
#
_entry.id   AF-A0A972F3Y6-F1
#
_cell.length_a   1.000
_cell.length_b   1.000
_cell.length_c   1.000
_cell.angle_alpha   90.00
_cell.angle_beta   90.00
_cell.angle_gamma   90.00
#
_symmetry.space_group_name_H-M   'P 1'
#
loop_
_entity.id
_entity.type
_entity.pdbx_description
1 polymer ?
#
loop_
_entity_poly.entity_id
_entity_poly.type
_entity_poly.pdbx_seq_one_letter_code
_entity_poly.pdbx_strand_id
1 'polypeptide(L)'
;MSGEDRDRVFAERMRELLDESVGRPDEQTRMRLRSIRLTALEAAEQGVPWYLRFPRWITAGGLATATVLVLAVSLWMGRGRPALPVTQVEDLDILTNSEQLELYKDLDFYRWLESADNSG
;
A
#
# COMPACT_ATOMS: atom_id res chain seq x y z
N MET A 1 0.67 -27.95 80.79
CA MET A 1 0.30 -27.15 79.60
C MET A 1 -0.95 -26.38 79.95
N SER A 2 -0.83 -25.05 79.98
CA SER A 2 -1.92 -24.15 80.33
C SER A 2 -2.94 -24.09 79.18
N GLY A 3 -4.19 -23.65 79.45
CA GLY A 3 -5.22 -23.53 78.41
C GLY A 3 -4.79 -22.63 77.25
N GLU A 4 -4.03 -21.56 77.56
CA GLU A 4 -3.46 -20.61 76.59
C GLU A 4 -2.46 -21.24 75.61
N ASP A 5 -1.68 -22.22 76.06
CA ASP A 5 -0.72 -22.91 75.18
C ASP A 5 -1.44 -23.73 74.10
N ARG A 6 -2.59 -24.35 74.44
CA ARG A 6 -3.38 -25.11 73.47
C ARG A 6 -4.03 -24.21 72.45
N ASP A 7 -4.54 -23.06 72.88
CA ASP A 7 -5.22 -22.11 71.99
C ASP A 7 -4.23 -21.48 71.01
N ARG A 8 -3.00 -21.18 71.44
CA ARG A 8 -1.92 -20.75 70.54
C ARG A 8 -1.56 -21.81 69.51
N VAL A 9 -1.36 -23.06 69.93
CA VAL A 9 -1.04 -24.16 69.01
C VAL A 9 -2.17 -24.40 68.02
N PHE A 10 -3.43 -24.28 68.46
CA PHE A 10 -4.59 -24.40 67.58
C PHE A 10 -4.66 -23.25 66.56
N ALA A 11 -4.43 -22.02 67.00
CA ALA A 11 -4.40 -20.85 66.13
C ALA A 11 -3.26 -20.92 65.10
N GLU A 12 -2.08 -21.39 65.49
CA GLU A 12 -0.95 -21.60 64.58
C GLU A 12 -1.26 -22.65 63.52
N ARG A 13 -1.87 -23.79 63.90
CA ARG A 13 -2.28 -24.81 62.92
C ARG A 13 -3.36 -24.33 61.96
N MET A 14 -4.35 -23.58 62.44
CA MET A 14 -5.36 -22.99 61.57
C MET A 14 -4.75 -22.00 60.58
N ARG A 15 -3.78 -21.20 61.03
CA ARG A 15 -3.05 -20.25 60.18
C ARG A 15 -2.24 -20.98 59.10
N GLU A 16 -1.56 -22.05 59.46
CA GLU A 16 -0.75 -22.86 58.54
C GLU A 16 -1.62 -23.52 57.45
N LEU A 17 -2.79 -24.07 57.82
CA LEU A 17 -3.75 -24.62 56.86
C LEU A 17 -4.32 -23.57 55.91
N LEU A 18 -4.59 -22.34 56.40
CA LEU A 18 -5.03 -21.24 55.55
C LEU A 18 -3.93 -20.78 54.60
N ASP A 19 -2.70 -20.64 55.07
CA ASP A 19 -1.56 -20.24 54.23
C ASP A 19 -1.28 -21.29 53.13
N GLU A 20 -1.41 -22.58 53.45
CA GLU A 20 -1.30 -23.65 52.46
C GLU A 20 -2.41 -23.56 51.40
N SER A 21 -3.63 -23.17 51.78
CA SER A 21 -4.74 -22.97 50.86
C SER A 21 -4.56 -21.76 49.93
N VAL A 22 -3.83 -20.74 50.36
CA VAL A 22 -3.50 -19.54 49.55
C VAL A 22 -2.32 -19.80 48.61
N GLY A 23 -1.36 -20.63 49.02
CA GLY A 23 -0.15 -20.94 48.26
C GLY A 23 -0.36 -21.88 47.05
N ARG A 24 -1.48 -22.61 46.99
CA ARG A 24 -1.87 -23.39 45.81
C ARG A 24 -2.78 -22.54 44.93
N PRO A 25 -2.27 -21.95 43.83
CA PRO A 25 -3.14 -21.22 42.91
C PRO A 25 -4.22 -22.18 42.43
N ASP A 26 -5.45 -21.73 42.64
CA ASP A 26 -6.69 -22.40 42.35
C ASP A 26 -6.61 -23.21 41.05
N GLU A 27 -6.88 -24.51 41.14
CA GLU A 27 -6.76 -25.44 40.03
C GLU A 27 -7.65 -25.01 38.86
N GLN A 28 -8.79 -24.38 39.15
CA GLN A 28 -9.67 -23.78 38.15
C GLN A 28 -8.97 -22.63 37.40
N THR A 29 -8.20 -21.79 38.08
CA THR A 29 -7.41 -20.72 37.46
C THR A 29 -6.32 -21.29 36.53
N ARG A 30 -5.65 -22.37 36.93
CA ARG A 30 -4.67 -23.07 36.08
C ARG A 30 -5.30 -23.68 34.83
N MET A 31 -6.45 -24.33 34.99
CA MET A 31 -7.19 -24.89 33.85
C MET A 31 -7.61 -23.80 32.87
N ARG A 32 -8.07 -22.64 33.37
CA ARG A 32 -8.47 -21.50 32.54
C ARG A 32 -7.29 -20.88 31.79
N LEU A 33 -6.13 -20.75 32.41
CA LEU A 33 -4.92 -20.30 31.73
C LEU A 33 -4.49 -21.28 30.64
N ARG A 34 -4.60 -22.58 30.91
CA ARG A 34 -4.26 -23.62 29.93
C ARG A 34 -5.21 -23.60 28.73
N SER A 35 -6.51 -23.41 28.94
CA SER A 35 -7.46 -23.32 27.83
C SER A 35 -7.21 -22.09 26.96
N ILE A 36 -7.00 -20.91 27.56
CA ILE A 36 -6.65 -19.69 26.83
C ILE A 36 -5.38 -19.89 26.00
N ARG A 37 -4.35 -20.54 26.58
CA ARG A 37 -3.10 -20.82 25.86
C ARG A 37 -3.31 -21.72 24.65
N LEU A 38 -4.13 -22.76 24.77
CA LEU A 38 -4.43 -23.67 23.65
C LEU A 38 -5.19 -22.92 22.54
N THR A 39 -6.20 -22.12 22.90
CA THR A 39 -6.95 -21.31 21.93
C THR A 39 -6.06 -20.30 21.20
N ALA A 40 -5.12 -19.66 21.91
CA ALA A 40 -4.17 -18.73 21.29
C ALA A 40 -3.18 -19.44 20.35
N LEU A 41 -2.74 -20.66 20.71
CA LEU A 41 -1.86 -21.46 19.87
C LEU A 41 -2.57 -21.92 18.60
N GLU A 42 -3.82 -22.37 18.72
CA GLU A 42 -4.63 -22.81 17.58
C GLU A 42 -4.92 -21.64 16.63
N ALA A 43 -5.22 -20.45 17.15
CA ALA A 43 -5.35 -19.24 16.34
C ALA A 43 -4.05 -18.83 15.63
N ALA A 44 -2.89 -19.11 16.23
CA ALA A 44 -1.58 -18.86 15.62
C ALA A 44 -1.21 -19.92 14.56
N GLU A 45 -1.55 -21.18 14.79
CA GLU A 45 -1.36 -22.29 13.84
C GLU A 45 -2.29 -22.19 12.63
N GLN A 46 -3.50 -21.65 12.81
CA GLN A 46 -4.42 -21.33 11.71
C GLN A 46 -3.94 -20.17 10.81
N GLY A 47 -2.68 -19.71 11.00
CA GLY A 47 -1.85 -18.94 10.08
C GLY A 47 -2.62 -18.30 8.93
N VAL A 48 -2.97 -17.02 9.09
CA VAL A 48 -3.68 -16.24 8.08
C VAL A 48 -3.02 -16.50 6.73
N PRO A 49 -3.76 -17.00 5.72
CA PRO A 49 -3.17 -17.38 4.46
C PRO A 49 -2.36 -16.23 3.86
N TRP A 50 -1.19 -16.53 3.31
CA TRP A 50 -0.27 -15.52 2.74
C TRP A 50 -0.97 -14.51 1.82
N TYR A 51 -1.99 -14.94 1.07
CA TYR A 51 -2.78 -14.08 0.17
C TYR A 51 -3.69 -13.08 0.90
N LEU A 52 -4.13 -13.39 2.13
CA LEU A 52 -4.89 -12.49 3.01
C LEU A 52 -3.96 -11.53 3.80
N ARG A 53 -2.65 -11.79 3.79
CA ARG A 53 -1.63 -10.89 4.36
C ARG A 53 -1.33 -9.69 3.46
N PHE A 54 -1.79 -9.69 2.21
CA PHE A 54 -1.73 -8.50 1.38
C PHE A 54 -2.81 -7.51 1.82
N PRO A 55 -2.44 -6.28 2.22
CA PRO A 55 -3.43 -5.28 2.60
C PRO A 55 -4.39 -5.04 1.43
N ARG A 56 -5.70 -5.18 1.68
CA ARG A 56 -6.81 -4.94 0.72
C ARG A 56 -6.75 -3.58 0.00
N TRP A 57 -5.91 -2.66 0.46
CA TRP A 57 -5.69 -1.36 -0.16
C TRP A 57 -4.80 -1.47 -1.42
N ILE A 58 -3.96 -2.51 -1.50
CA ILE A 58 -3.15 -2.82 -2.68
C ILE A 58 -4.04 -3.30 -3.83
N THR A 59 -5.14 -4.01 -3.57
CA THR A 59 -6.02 -4.51 -4.64
C THR A 59 -6.81 -3.39 -5.31
N ALA A 60 -7.20 -2.35 -4.56
CA ALA A 60 -7.87 -1.16 -5.13
C ALA A 60 -6.89 -0.27 -5.92
N GLY A 61 -5.69 -0.02 -5.38
CA GLY A 61 -4.66 0.78 -6.08
C GLY A 61 -4.08 0.07 -7.30
N GLY A 62 -3.87 -1.25 -7.21
CA GLY A 62 -3.30 -2.06 -8.29
C GLY A 62 -4.18 -2.15 -9.53
N LEU A 63 -5.50 -2.15 -9.37
CA LEU A 63 -6.42 -2.19 -10.52
C LEU A 63 -6.43 -0.86 -11.28
N ALA A 64 -6.36 0.28 -10.56
CA ALA A 64 -6.29 1.61 -11.17
C ALA A 64 -4.94 1.86 -11.88
N THR A 65 -3.83 1.41 -11.31
CA THR A 65 -2.52 1.56 -11.97
C THR A 65 -2.38 0.64 -13.19
N ALA A 66 -2.95 -0.57 -13.13
CA ALA A 66 -2.97 -1.49 -14.27
C ALA A 66 -3.79 -0.92 -15.45
N THR A 67 -4.97 -0.33 -15.20
CA THR A 67 -5.76 0.28 -16.27
C THR A 67 -5.06 1.50 -16.88
N VAL A 68 -4.44 2.36 -16.07
CA VAL A 68 -3.67 3.50 -16.57
C VAL A 68 -2.47 3.04 -17.40
N LEU A 69 -1.74 2.01 -16.97
CA LEU A 69 -0.62 1.45 -17.74
C LEU A 69 -1.08 0.86 -19.08
N VAL A 70 -2.18 0.09 -19.08
CA VAL A 70 -2.75 -0.47 -20.32
C VAL A 70 -3.16 0.65 -21.28
N LEU A 71 -3.80 1.71 -20.79
CA LEU A 71 -4.16 2.87 -21.61
C LEU A 71 -2.93 3.61 -22.14
N ALA A 72 -1.92 3.84 -21.30
CA ALA A 72 -0.69 4.51 -21.70
C ALA A 72 0.06 3.72 -22.79
N VAL A 73 0.19 2.39 -22.61
CA VAL A 73 0.81 1.50 -23.62
C VAL A 73 -0.03 1.46 -24.90
N SER A 74 -1.36 1.40 -24.80
CA SER A 74 -2.26 1.42 -25.95
C SER A 74 -2.12 2.71 -26.76
N LEU A 75 -2.07 3.87 -26.09
CA LEU A 75 -1.86 5.17 -26.73
C LEU A 75 -0.46 5.32 -27.34
N TRP A 76 0.56 4.78 -26.68
CA TRP A 76 1.93 4.75 -27.21
C TRP A 76 2.01 3.92 -28.48
N MET A 77 1.43 2.72 -28.48
CA MET A 77 1.43 1.81 -29.63
C MET A 77 0.55 2.35 -30.78
N GLY A 78 -0.56 3.03 -30.45
CA GLY A 78 -1.47 3.66 -31.40
C GLY A 78 -0.91 4.90 -32.10
N ARG A 79 0.19 5.47 -31.61
CA ARG A 79 0.87 6.63 -32.22
C ARG A 79 1.62 6.29 -33.52
N GLY A 80 1.57 5.03 -33.95
CA GLY A 80 2.29 4.52 -35.13
C GLY A 80 1.64 4.77 -36.50
N ARG A 81 0.46 5.41 -36.59
CA ARG A 81 -0.09 5.86 -37.89
C ARG A 81 -0.87 7.15 -37.70
N PRO A 82 -0.43 8.29 -38.27
CA PRO A 82 -1.36 9.38 -38.49
C PRO A 82 -2.43 8.83 -39.44
N ALA A 83 -3.65 8.66 -38.94
CA ALA A 83 -4.79 8.57 -39.82
C ALA A 83 -4.85 9.91 -40.54
N LEU A 84 -4.29 9.97 -41.75
CA LEU A 84 -4.34 11.14 -42.62
C LEU A 84 -5.83 11.45 -42.82
N PRO A 85 -6.37 12.55 -42.26
CA PRO A 85 -7.69 12.97 -42.66
C PRO A 85 -7.59 13.35 -44.15
N VAL A 86 -8.56 12.89 -44.93
CA VAL A 86 -8.65 13.09 -46.39
C VAL A 86 -8.81 14.59 -46.76
N THR A 87 -8.76 15.49 -45.77
CA THR A 87 -8.79 16.96 -45.87
C THR A 87 -7.46 17.61 -46.23
N GLN A 88 -6.34 16.86 -46.29
CA GLN A 88 -5.01 17.44 -46.56
C GLN A 88 -4.84 18.05 -47.96
N VAL A 89 -5.71 17.74 -48.92
CA VAL A 89 -5.61 18.33 -50.27
C VAL A 89 -6.10 19.78 -50.28
N GLU A 90 -7.10 20.12 -49.46
CA GLU A 90 -7.61 21.50 -49.29
C GLU A 90 -6.67 22.34 -48.41
N ASP A 91 -6.04 21.76 -47.38
CA ASP A 91 -5.03 22.45 -46.57
C ASP A 91 -3.71 22.67 -47.34
N LEU A 92 -3.39 21.83 -48.33
CA LEU A 92 -2.21 22.05 -49.18
C LEU A 92 -2.36 23.32 -50.04
N ASP A 93 -3.58 23.62 -50.50
CA ASP A 93 -3.91 24.83 -51.27
C ASP A 93 -3.78 26.10 -50.40
N ILE A 94 -4.10 26.00 -49.11
CA ILE A 94 -3.86 27.06 -48.12
C ILE A 94 -2.35 27.29 -47.93
N LEU A 95 -1.57 26.21 -47.76
CA LEU A 95 -0.12 26.27 -47.56
C LEU A 95 0.67 26.71 -48.81
N THR A 96 0.13 26.45 -50.01
CA THR A 96 0.74 26.87 -51.30
C THR A 96 0.25 28.21 -51.80
N ASN A 97 -0.64 28.89 -51.05
CA ASN A 97 -1.08 30.24 -51.36
C ASN A 97 0.12 31.20 -51.30
N SER A 98 0.33 31.98 -52.37
CA SER A 98 1.52 32.79 -52.58
C SER A 98 1.75 33.83 -51.46
N GLU A 99 0.68 34.30 -50.82
CA GLU A 99 0.75 35.24 -49.69
C GLU A 99 1.37 34.60 -48.43
N GLN A 100 1.14 33.31 -48.16
CA GLN A 100 1.76 32.62 -47.03
C GLN A 100 3.21 32.23 -47.31
N LEU A 101 3.55 31.95 -48.56
CA LEU A 101 4.94 31.70 -48.98
C LEU A 101 5.83 32.93 -48.77
N GLU A 102 5.26 34.14 -48.83
CA GLU A 102 5.97 35.40 -48.58
C GLU A 102 6.29 35.58 -47.09
N LEU A 103 5.38 35.20 -46.18
CA LEU A 103 5.63 35.19 -44.72
C LEU A 103 6.77 34.24 -44.32
N TYR A 104 6.90 33.08 -44.99
CA TYR A 104 8.01 32.15 -44.74
C TYR A 104 9.37 32.70 -45.20
N LYS A 105 9.41 33.51 -46.28
CA LYS A 105 10.65 34.17 -46.72
C LYS A 105 11.19 35.14 -45.68
N ASP A 106 10.30 35.86 -44.99
CA ASP A 106 10.72 36.77 -43.92
C ASP A 106 11.35 36.00 -42.75
N LEU A 107 10.83 34.81 -42.44
CA LEU A 107 11.38 33.96 -41.37
C LEU A 107 12.82 33.50 -41.66
N ASP A 108 13.11 33.15 -42.92
CA ASP A 108 14.46 32.78 -43.34
C ASP A 108 15.42 33.97 -43.37
N PHE A 109 14.93 35.18 -43.66
CA PHE A 109 15.70 36.43 -43.50
C PHE A 109 16.10 36.66 -42.04
N TYR A 110 15.18 36.49 -41.08
CA TYR A 110 15.50 36.63 -39.65
C TYR A 110 16.49 35.56 -39.17
N ARG A 111 16.39 34.32 -39.66
CA ARG A 111 17.36 33.25 -39.36
C ARG A 111 18.75 33.57 -39.92
N TRP A 112 18.81 34.13 -41.12
CA TRP A 112 20.07 34.57 -41.70
C TRP A 112 20.69 35.70 -40.86
N LEU A 113 19.88 36.68 -40.43
CA LEU A 113 20.34 37.79 -39.59
C LEU A 113 20.90 37.31 -38.24
N GLU A 114 20.19 36.38 -37.58
CA GLU A 114 20.65 35.74 -36.34
C GLU A 114 21.97 35.00 -36.53
N SER A 115 22.13 34.29 -37.65
CA SER A 115 23.39 33.61 -37.96
C SER A 115 24.55 34.57 -38.19
N ALA A 116 24.28 35.74 -38.80
CA ALA A 116 25.29 36.76 -39.05
C ALA A 116 25.71 37.51 -37.76
N ASP A 117 24.76 37.76 -36.85
CA ASP A 117 25.02 38.40 -35.54
C ASP A 117 25.81 37.47 -34.60
N ASN A 118 25.52 36.17 -34.62
CA ASN A 118 26.22 35.15 -33.82
C ASN A 118 27.60 34.76 -34.41
N SER A 119 28.01 35.36 -35.53
CA SER A 119 29.31 35.14 -36.17
C SER A 119 30.33 36.27 -35.92
N GLY A 120 30.00 37.23 -35.04
CA GLY A 120 30.85 38.37 -34.64
C GLY A 120 31.66 38.15 -33.37
#